data_AF-A0A534T9Q8-F1
#
_entry.id   AF-A0A534T9Q8-F1
#
_cell.length_a   1.000
_cell.length_b   1.000
_cell.length_c   1.000
_cell.angle_alpha   90.00
_cell.angle_beta   90.00
_cell.angle_gamma   90.00
#
_symmetry.space_group_name_H-M   'P 1'
#
loop_
_entity.id
_entity.type
_entity.pdbx_description
1 polymer ?
#
loop_
_entity_poly.entity_id
_entity_poly.type
_entity_poly.pdbx_seq_one_letter_code
_entity_poly.pdbx_strand_id
1 'polypeptide(L)'
;MDAREMGRRGGLNKSAAKRAAARRNGARGGRPRDANLLAREVAEVCARLGPQLPELDPGDLRLIVRCLLLPPARRAVFLVRRKDGRYVF
;
A
#
# COMPACT_ATOMS: atom_id res chain seq x y z
N MET A 1 -18.68 23.36 32.10
CA MET A 1 -18.65 22.64 30.82
C MET A 1 -17.99 21.29 31.05
N ASP A 2 -18.69 20.19 30.79
CA ASP A 2 -18.25 18.84 31.11
C ASP A 2 -17.49 18.18 29.93
N ALA A 3 -16.39 17.48 30.21
CA ALA A 3 -15.51 16.85 29.21
C ALA A 3 -16.24 15.81 28.35
N ARG A 4 -17.30 15.19 28.89
CA ARG A 4 -18.18 14.26 28.16
C ARG A 4 -18.99 14.95 27.06
N GLU A 5 -19.37 16.21 27.26
CA GLU A 5 -20.10 17.03 26.28
C GLU A 5 -19.18 17.46 25.13
N MET A 6 -17.94 17.81 25.45
CA MET A 6 -16.89 18.09 24.46
C MET A 6 -16.56 16.85 23.60
N GLY A 7 -16.50 15.66 24.22
CA GLY A 7 -16.28 14.39 23.49
C GLY A 7 -17.41 14.03 22.52
N ARG A 8 -18.68 14.25 22.92
CA ARG A 8 -19.85 14.07 22.03
C ARG A 8 -19.84 15.06 20.87
N ARG A 9 -19.56 16.35 21.13
CA ARG A 9 -19.45 17.37 20.07
C ARG A 9 -18.28 17.09 19.13
N GLY A 10 -17.13 16.64 19.63
CA GLY A 10 -15.98 16.25 18.81
C GLY A 10 -16.24 15.03 17.91
N GLY A 11 -17.04 14.06 18.37
CA GLY A 11 -17.48 12.92 17.57
C GLY A 11 -18.49 13.28 16.47
N LEU A 12 -19.44 14.16 16.77
CA LEU A 12 -20.48 14.63 15.85
C LEU A 12 -19.95 15.67 14.84
N ASN A 13 -18.91 16.45 15.20
CA ASN A 13 -18.19 17.37 14.30
C ASN A 13 -17.22 16.68 13.34
N LYS A 14 -17.18 15.34 13.28
CA LYS A 14 -16.78 14.59 12.06
C LYS A 14 -17.91 14.68 11.02
N SER A 15 -18.34 15.91 10.80
CA SER A 15 -19.50 16.33 10.03
C SER A 15 -19.47 15.69 8.65
N ALA A 16 -20.65 15.46 8.08
CA ALA A 16 -20.81 14.98 6.72
C ALA A 16 -19.93 15.76 5.72
N ALA A 17 -19.61 17.03 6.01
CA ALA A 17 -18.66 17.85 5.27
C ALA A 17 -17.22 17.29 5.23
N LYS A 18 -16.65 16.77 6.33
CA LYS A 18 -15.31 16.14 6.33
C LYS A 18 -15.29 14.86 5.51
N ARG A 19 -16.36 14.06 5.58
CA ARG A 19 -16.54 12.86 4.76
C ARG A 19 -16.76 13.19 3.28
N ALA A 20 -17.56 14.20 2.97
CA ALA A 20 -17.78 14.68 1.61
C ALA A 20 -16.50 15.29 1.00
N ALA A 21 -15.70 16.02 1.78
CA ALA A 21 -14.40 16.52 1.37
C ALA A 21 -13.40 15.38 1.11
N ALA A 22 -13.34 14.37 1.99
CA ALA A 22 -12.52 13.18 1.76
C ALA A 22 -12.92 12.41 0.48
N ARG A 23 -14.23 12.28 0.20
CA ARG A 23 -14.72 11.67 -1.04
C ARG A 23 -14.44 12.52 -2.28
N ARG A 24 -14.64 13.84 -2.21
CA ARG A 24 -14.31 14.78 -3.30
C ARG A 24 -12.81 14.79 -3.60
N ASN A 25 -11.96 14.70 -2.58
CA ASN A 25 -10.52 14.58 -2.76
C ASN A 25 -10.17 13.22 -3.38
N GLY A 26 -10.78 12.12 -2.92
CA GLY A 26 -10.62 10.80 -3.56
C GLY A 26 -11.03 10.77 -5.04
N ALA A 27 -12.11 11.47 -5.40
CA ALA A 27 -12.59 11.58 -6.78
C ALA A 27 -11.73 12.49 -7.68
N ARG A 28 -10.94 13.41 -7.11
CA ARG A 28 -10.02 14.32 -7.82
C ARG A 28 -8.55 13.88 -7.79
N GLY A 29 -8.29 12.60 -7.51
CA GLY A 29 -6.92 12.07 -7.45
C GLY A 29 -6.18 12.45 -6.18
N GLY A 30 -6.88 12.43 -5.03
CA GLY A 30 -6.30 12.73 -3.72
C GLY A 30 -5.00 11.96 -3.47
N ARG A 31 -4.11 12.56 -2.65
CA ARG A 31 -2.76 12.05 -2.36
C ARG A 31 -2.79 10.52 -2.23
N PRO A 32 -2.07 9.78 -3.09
CA PRO A 32 -2.15 8.33 -3.07
C PRO A 32 -1.79 7.85 -1.67
N ARG A 33 -2.58 6.91 -1.14
CA ARG A 33 -2.22 6.22 0.10
C ARG A 33 -0.83 5.59 -0.10
N ASP A 34 0.00 5.53 0.93
CA ASP A 34 1.38 5.00 0.80
C ASP A 34 1.43 3.60 0.15
N ALA A 35 0.41 2.77 0.37
CA ALA A 35 0.27 1.47 -0.30
C ALA A 35 0.12 1.57 -1.83
N ASN A 36 -0.56 2.61 -2.32
CA ASN A 36 -0.71 2.87 -3.76
C ASN A 36 0.59 3.39 -4.38
N LEU A 37 1.37 4.19 -3.63
CA LEU A 37 2.70 4.63 -4.06
C LEU A 37 3.65 3.43 -4.18
N LEU A 38 3.70 2.58 -3.15
CA LEU A 38 4.53 1.38 -3.17
C LEU A 38 4.13 0.43 -4.31
N ALA A 39 2.83 0.21 -4.52
CA ALA A 39 2.36 -0.65 -5.60
C ALA A 39 2.76 -0.12 -6.98
N ARG A 40 2.72 1.21 -7.17
CA ARG A 40 3.16 1.87 -8.39
C ARG A 40 4.66 1.76 -8.60
N GLU A 41 5.46 2.04 -7.57
CA GLU A 41 6.93 1.91 -7.64
C GLU A 41 7.36 0.46 -7.95
N VAL A 42 6.71 -0.53 -7.32
CA VAL A 42 6.94 -1.95 -7.63
C VAL A 42 6.66 -2.23 -9.11
N ALA A 43 5.52 -1.76 -9.64
CA ALA A 43 5.16 -1.98 -11.04
C ALA A 43 6.14 -1.32 -12.02
N GLU A 44 6.54 -0.07 -11.76
CA GLU A 44 7.51 0.66 -12.58
C GLU A 44 8.88 -0.05 -12.62
N VAL A 45 9.37 -0.50 -11.47
CA VAL A 45 10.64 -1.23 -11.38
C VAL A 45 10.55 -2.58 -12.09
N CYS A 46 9.45 -3.32 -11.92
CA CYS A 46 9.26 -4.61 -12.60
C CYS A 46 9.18 -4.44 -14.12
N ALA A 47 8.49 -3.41 -14.62
CA ALA A 47 8.41 -3.13 -16.05
C ALA A 47 9.79 -2.84 -16.67
N ARG A 48 10.68 -2.19 -15.91
CA ARG A 48 12.05 -1.91 -16.34
C ARG A 48 12.96 -3.14 -16.29
N LEU A 49 12.83 -3.97 -15.25
CA LEU A 49 13.73 -5.12 -15.01
C LEU A 49 13.29 -6.40 -15.72
N GLY A 50 11.98 -6.63 -15.88
CA GLY A 50 11.43 -7.85 -16.46
C GLY A 50 12.04 -8.23 -17.81
N PRO A 51 12.16 -7.30 -18.78
CA PRO A 51 12.77 -7.58 -20.07
C PRO A 51 14.27 -7.96 -20.00
N GLN A 52 14.96 -7.54 -18.93
CA GLN A 52 16.38 -7.82 -18.71
C GLN A 52 16.61 -9.16 -17.99
N LEU A 53 15.55 -9.73 -17.41
CA LEU A 53 15.60 -10.97 -16.62
C LEU A 53 14.54 -11.96 -17.15
N PRO A 54 14.62 -12.40 -18.41
CA PRO A 54 13.59 -13.23 -19.05
C PRO A 54 13.41 -14.61 -18.41
N GLU A 55 14.42 -15.09 -17.70
CA GLU A 55 14.38 -16.38 -16.98
C GLU A 55 13.70 -16.30 -15.61
N LEU A 56 13.49 -15.08 -15.08
CA LEU A 56 12.88 -14.88 -13.78
C LEU A 56 11.36 -14.81 -13.92
N ASP A 57 10.65 -15.58 -13.10
CA ASP A 57 9.19 -15.50 -13.06
C ASP A 57 8.74 -14.06 -12.69
N PRO A 58 7.78 -13.46 -13.42
CA PRO A 58 7.32 -12.10 -13.13
C PRO A 58 6.74 -11.93 -11.72
N GLY A 59 6.13 -12.98 -11.16
CA GLY A 59 5.64 -13.00 -9.79
C GLY A 59 6.78 -12.93 -8.77
N ASP A 60 7.85 -13.67 -9.02
CA ASP A 60 9.07 -13.67 -8.20
C ASP A 60 9.77 -12.32 -8.25
N LEU A 61 9.94 -11.75 -9.45
CA LEU A 61 10.49 -10.41 -9.63
C LEU A 61 9.70 -9.37 -8.82
N ARG A 62 8.37 -9.42 -8.91
CA ARG A 62 7.48 -8.52 -8.16
C ARG A 62 7.65 -8.65 -6.65
N LEU A 63 7.84 -9.88 -6.16
CA LEU A 63 8.03 -10.15 -4.74
C LEU A 63 9.38 -9.62 -4.25
N ILE A 64 10.46 -9.91 -4.98
CA ILE A 64 11.81 -9.42 -4.68
C ILE A 64 11.82 -7.89 -4.64
N VAL A 65 11.29 -7.23 -5.67
CA VAL A 65 11.22 -5.76 -5.75
C VAL A 65 10.42 -5.18 -4.58
N ARG A 66 9.27 -5.77 -4.25
CA ARG A 66 8.47 -5.33 -3.10
C ARG A 66 9.25 -5.44 -1.79
N CYS A 67 10.00 -6.53 -1.57
CA CYS A 67 10.81 -6.70 -0.36
C CYS A 67 11.95 -5.67 -0.27
N LEU A 68 12.59 -5.33 -1.40
CA LEU A 68 13.69 -4.36 -1.43
C LEU A 68 13.21 -2.93 -1.15
N LEU A 69 12.04 -2.56 -1.67
CA LEU A 69 11.44 -1.23 -1.49
C LEU A 69 10.83 -1.02 -0.09
N LEU A 70 10.56 -2.10 0.65
CA LEU A 70 10.09 -1.98 2.02
C LEU A 70 11.24 -1.57 2.98
N PRO A 71 10.95 -0.71 3.99
CA PRO A 71 11.91 -0.38 5.04
C PRO A 71 12.44 -1.64 5.73
N PRO A 72 13.70 -1.70 6.20
CA PRO A 72 14.29 -2.87 6.85
C PRO A 72 13.42 -3.51 7.95
N ALA A 73 12.78 -2.68 8.79
CA ALA A 73 11.86 -3.13 9.84
C ALA A 73 10.60 -3.87 9.34
N ARG A 74 10.31 -3.78 8.04
CA ARG A 74 9.16 -4.41 7.35
C ARG A 74 9.58 -5.46 6.31
N ARG A 75 10.89 -5.76 6.20
CA ARG A 75 11.42 -6.78 5.27
C ARG A 75 11.22 -8.22 5.76
N ALA A 76 10.77 -8.41 6.99
CA ALA A 76 10.44 -9.71 7.55
C ALA A 76 9.09 -10.20 7.02
N VAL A 77 9.07 -10.68 5.78
CA VAL A 77 7.96 -11.47 5.25
C VAL A 77 8.60 -12.67 4.54
N PHE A 78 8.51 -13.81 5.21
CA PHE A 78 9.21 -15.05 4.88
C PHE A 78 8.86 -15.51 3.46
N LEU A 79 9.83 -15.52 2.56
CA LEU A 79 9.70 -16.22 1.28
C LEU A 79 9.86 -17.72 1.53
N VAL A 80 8.76 -18.42 1.78
CA VAL A 80 8.75 -19.88 1.66
C VAL A 80 8.29 -20.22 0.23
N ARG A 81 9.21 -20.80 -0.55
CA ARG A 81 8.89 -21.36 -1.86
C ARG A 81 8.15 -22.68 -1.67
N ARG A 82 6.90 -22.77 -2.13
CA ARG A 82 6.15 -24.03 -2.16
C ARG A 82 6.75 -24.99 -3.18
N LYS A 83 6.46 -26.27 -3.00
CA LYS A 83 6.81 -27.35 -3.95
C LYS A 83 6.23 -27.13 -5.36
N ASP A 84 5.18 -26.33 -5.50
CA ASP A 84 4.56 -25.98 -6.79
C ASP A 84 5.17 -24.72 -7.43
N GLY A 85 6.28 -24.21 -6.88
CA GLY A 85 6.99 -23.04 -7.38
C GLY A 85 6.43 -21.69 -6.88
N ARG A 86 5.25 -21.66 -6.25
CA ARG A 86 4.64 -20.40 -5.77
C ARG A 86 5.20 -19.98 -4.42
N TYR A 87 5.28 -18.68 -4.14
CA TYR A 87 5.64 -18.15 -2.82
C TYR A 87 4.37 -17.86 -1.99
N VAL A 88 4.43 -18.09 -0.68
CA VAL A 88 3.32 -17.83 0.26
C VAL A 88 3.78 -16.95 1.41
N PHE A 89 2.83 -16.19 1.95
CA PHE A 89 2.96 -15.32 3.12
C PHE A 89 2.72 -16.10 4.42
#